data_AF-A0A975JGH1-F1
#
_entry.id   AF-A0A975JGH1-F1
#
_cell.length_a   1.000
_cell.length_b   1.000
_cell.length_c   1.000
_cell.angle_alpha   90.00
_cell.angle_beta   90.00
_cell.angle_gamma   90.00
#
_symmetry.space_group_name_H-M   'P 1'
#
loop_
_entity.id
_entity.type
_entity.pdbx_description
1 polymer ?
#
loop_
_entity_poly.entity_id
_entity_poly.type
_entity_poly.pdbx_seq_one_letter_code
_entity_poly.pdbx_strand_id
1 'polypeptide(L)'
;MHLHARADCAADTGFKSSMGHHGEGEGDHGLLNPRGPGKGDLGNIYVAENGVGELQFFKAGAFLDSGDLPLLDSDGTAIVIHAEEDDQISQPIGGAGARIVCGVVTTG
;
A
#
# COMPACT_ATOMS: atom_id res chain seq x y z
N MET A 1 6.01 1.07 -0.35
CA MET A 1 4.71 1.73 -0.65
C MET A 1 3.62 0.69 -0.51
N HIS A 2 2.39 1.06 -0.17
CA HIS A 2 1.36 0.05 0.08
C HIS A 2 0.00 0.44 -0.49
N LEU A 3 -0.76 -0.58 -0.91
CA LEU A 3 -2.22 -0.49 -1.01
C LEU A 3 -2.80 -0.72 0.38
N HIS A 4 -3.70 0.16 0.79
CA HIS A 4 -4.41 0.14 2.05
C HIS A 4 -5.89 -0.20 1.83
N ALA A 5 -6.49 -0.84 2.83
CA ALA A 5 -7.78 -1.53 2.73
C ALA A 5 -9.00 -0.62 2.58
N ARG A 6 -8.84 0.71 2.61
CA ARG A 6 -9.96 1.64 2.48
C ARG A 6 -9.58 2.90 1.72
N ALA A 7 -10.44 3.35 0.81
CA ALA A 7 -10.33 4.62 0.10
C ALA A 7 -10.69 5.83 1.00
N ASP A 8 -9.93 6.01 2.08
CA ASP A 8 -10.11 7.14 3.01
C ASP A 8 -8.75 7.76 3.36
N CYS A 9 -8.52 8.99 2.87
CA CYS A 9 -7.28 9.73 3.05
C CYS A 9 -7.45 10.96 3.96
N ALA A 10 -8.29 10.87 5.00
CA ALA A 10 -8.48 11.95 5.97
C ALA A 10 -7.16 12.33 6.66
N ALA A 11 -6.68 13.55 6.38
CA ALA A 11 -5.36 14.03 6.81
C ALA A 11 -5.29 14.30 8.33
N ASP A 12 -6.41 14.62 8.97
CA ASP A 12 -6.53 14.83 10.41
C ASP A 12 -6.24 13.56 11.22
N THR A 13 -6.40 12.38 10.62
CA THR A 13 -6.02 11.09 11.21
C THR A 13 -4.55 10.71 10.95
N GLY A 14 -3.80 11.54 10.20
CA GLY A 14 -2.51 11.15 9.64
C GLY A 14 -2.65 9.99 8.65
N PHE A 15 -3.74 10.00 7.85
CA PHE A 15 -4.11 8.95 6.90
C PHE A 15 -4.35 7.57 7.53
N LYS A 16 -4.61 7.49 8.83
CA LYS A 16 -4.92 6.22 9.50
C LYS A 16 -6.31 5.69 9.14
N SER A 17 -7.19 6.54 8.64
CA SER A 17 -8.52 6.17 8.16
C SER A 17 -8.50 5.22 6.95
N SER A 18 -7.38 5.12 6.22
CA SER A 18 -7.19 4.11 5.16
C SER A 18 -6.98 2.68 5.70
N MET A 19 -6.95 2.49 7.02
CA MET A 19 -6.79 1.18 7.68
C MET A 19 -5.42 0.53 7.40
N GLY A 20 -5.27 -0.78 7.59
CA GLY A 20 -4.04 -1.52 7.32
C GLY A 20 -3.83 -1.82 5.83
N HIS A 21 -2.89 -2.71 5.52
CA HIS A 21 -2.62 -3.10 4.13
C HIS A 21 -3.86 -3.80 3.53
N HIS A 22 -4.08 -3.63 2.24
CA HIS A 22 -5.10 -4.37 1.50
C HIS A 22 -4.83 -5.88 1.66
N GLY A 23 -5.84 -6.63 2.09
CA GLY A 23 -5.69 -8.06 2.41
C GLY A 23 -4.75 -8.37 3.59
N GLU A 24 -4.68 -7.47 4.58
CA GLU A 24 -3.95 -7.71 5.83
C GLU A 24 -4.36 -9.06 6.45
N GLY A 25 -3.35 -9.89 6.79
CA GLY A 25 -3.55 -11.25 7.26
C GLY A 25 -3.47 -12.34 6.17
N GLU A 26 -3.51 -11.97 4.89
CA GLU A 26 -3.32 -12.89 3.76
C GLU A 26 -1.85 -12.96 3.29
N GLY A 27 -0.98 -13.35 4.23
CA GLY A 27 0.47 -13.40 4.05
C GLY A 27 1.19 -12.39 4.95
N ASP A 28 2.44 -12.70 5.28
CA ASP A 28 3.29 -11.76 6.00
C ASP A 28 3.71 -10.60 5.09
N HIS A 29 3.98 -9.44 5.69
CA HIS A 29 4.50 -8.30 4.95
C HIS A 29 5.88 -8.59 4.32
N GLY A 30 6.09 -8.05 3.13
CA GLY A 30 7.39 -7.87 2.50
C GLY A 30 7.62 -8.75 1.27
N LEU A 31 8.08 -8.15 0.17
CA LEU A 31 8.40 -8.85 -1.09
C LEU A 31 9.60 -9.82 -0.97
N LEU A 32 10.44 -9.64 0.06
CA LEU A 32 11.59 -10.49 0.34
C LEU A 32 11.33 -11.49 1.47
N ASN A 33 10.12 -11.47 2.05
CA ASN A 33 9.72 -12.39 3.11
C ASN A 33 9.24 -13.74 2.51
N PRO A 34 9.82 -14.89 2.89
CA PRO A 34 9.40 -16.20 2.38
C PRO A 34 7.97 -16.60 2.77
N ARG A 35 7.36 -15.95 3.76
CA ARG A 35 5.95 -16.12 4.14
C ARG A 35 5.01 -15.06 3.54
N GLY A 36 5.56 -14.13 2.78
CA GLY A 36 4.84 -13.07 2.09
C GLY A 36 4.83 -13.27 0.56
N PRO A 37 4.64 -12.20 -0.21
CA PRO A 37 4.28 -10.86 0.27
C PRO A 37 2.81 -10.74 0.66
N GLY A 38 2.52 -9.74 1.49
CA GLY A 38 1.15 -9.31 1.75
C GLY A 38 0.49 -8.80 0.48
N LYS A 39 -0.84 -8.93 0.41
CA LYS A 39 -1.62 -8.54 -0.78
C LYS A 39 -1.55 -7.05 -1.06
N GLY A 40 -1.30 -6.21 -0.06
CA GLY A 40 -1.14 -4.77 -0.22
C GLY A 40 0.27 -4.30 -0.55
N ASP A 41 1.28 -5.18 -0.46
CA ASP A 41 2.67 -4.76 -0.54
C ASP A 41 3.09 -4.38 -1.96
N LEU A 42 3.79 -3.25 -2.07
CA LEU A 42 4.44 -2.76 -3.28
C LEU A 42 5.91 -2.42 -2.96
N GLY A 43 6.72 -2.24 -4.00
CA GLY A 43 8.11 -1.81 -3.81
C GLY A 43 8.26 -0.38 -3.28
N ASN A 44 9.51 0.00 -3.03
CA ASN A 44 9.88 1.39 -2.74
C ASN A 44 9.85 2.26 -4.00
N ILE A 45 9.43 3.52 -3.83
CA ILE A 45 9.60 4.56 -4.86
C ILE A 45 10.94 5.24 -4.65
N TYR A 46 11.65 5.51 -5.75
CA TYR A 46 12.88 6.29 -5.73
C TYR A 46 12.55 7.73 -6.12
N VAL A 47 12.94 8.67 -5.28
CA VAL A 47 12.71 10.10 -5.48
C VAL A 47 14.05 10.76 -5.78
N ALA A 48 14.14 11.47 -6.89
CA ALA A 48 15.34 12.21 -7.27
C ALA A 48 15.57 13.43 -6.37
N GLU A 49 16.77 14.02 -6.42
CA GLU A 49 17.14 15.18 -5.59
C GLU A 49 16.22 16.40 -5.78
N ASN A 50 15.55 16.51 -6.93
CA ASN A 50 14.59 17.57 -7.21
C ASN A 50 13.18 17.32 -6.60
N GLY A 51 13.01 16.23 -5.84
CA GLY A 51 11.75 15.87 -5.19
C GLY A 51 10.75 15.14 -6.11
N VAL A 52 11.14 14.75 -7.32
CA VAL A 52 10.28 14.01 -8.26
C VAL A 52 10.63 12.53 -8.22
N GLY A 53 9.60 11.69 -8.02
CA GLY A 53 9.71 10.24 -8.15
C GLY A 53 8.69 9.72 -9.15
N GLU A 54 9.09 8.72 -9.93
CA GLU A 54 8.21 7.96 -10.81
C GLU A 54 8.33 6.48 -10.45
N LEU A 55 7.19 5.80 -10.35
CA LEU A 55 7.15 4.36 -10.10
C LEU A 55 6.15 3.72 -11.06
N GLN A 56 6.62 2.70 -11.76
CA GLN A 56 5.78 1.77 -12.50
C GLN A 56 6.03 0.37 -11.95
N PHE A 57 4.96 -0.35 -11.63
CA PHE A 57 5.05 -1.72 -11.16
C PHE A 57 3.96 -2.56 -11.80
N PHE A 58 4.21 -3.87 -11.83
CA PHE A 58 3.20 -4.88 -12.12
C PHE A 58 2.98 -5.70 -10.86
N LYS A 59 1.72 -5.81 -10.43
CA LYS A 59 1.34 -6.62 -9.26
C LYS A 59 0.46 -7.77 -9.68
N ALA A 60 1.03 -8.97 -9.70
CA ALA A 60 0.27 -10.18 -9.97
C ALA A 60 -0.79 -10.41 -8.87
N GLY A 61 -1.99 -10.82 -9.27
CA GLY A 61 -3.09 -11.12 -8.34
C GLY A 61 -3.81 -9.90 -7.77
N ALA A 62 -3.47 -8.69 -8.19
CA ALA A 62 -4.29 -7.51 -7.95
C ALA A 62 -5.29 -7.34 -9.09
N PHE A 63 -6.58 -7.28 -8.75
CA PHE A 63 -7.68 -7.13 -9.69
C PHE A 63 -8.48 -5.88 -9.36
N LEU A 64 -9.02 -5.21 -10.37
CA LEU A 64 -9.78 -3.98 -10.15
C LEU A 64 -11.15 -4.28 -9.55
N ASP A 65 -11.94 -5.14 -10.19
CA ASP A 65 -13.38 -5.32 -9.94
C ASP A 65 -13.80 -6.80 -9.80
N SER A 66 -12.84 -7.70 -9.72
CA SER A 66 -13.06 -9.15 -9.73
C SER A 66 -12.16 -9.88 -8.74
N GLY A 67 -12.49 -11.14 -8.46
CA GLY A 67 -11.83 -11.93 -7.42
C GLY A 67 -12.33 -11.62 -6.01
N ASP A 68 -11.74 -12.27 -5.01
CA ASP A 68 -12.18 -12.19 -3.61
C ASP A 68 -11.72 -10.91 -2.89
N LEU A 69 -10.72 -10.21 -3.44
CA LEU A 69 -10.09 -9.03 -2.85
C LEU A 69 -9.86 -7.90 -3.88
N PRO A 70 -10.91 -7.43 -4.58
CA PRO A 70 -10.78 -6.41 -5.63
C PRO A 70 -10.37 -5.05 -5.06
N LEU A 71 -9.65 -4.25 -5.85
CA LEU A 71 -9.19 -2.90 -5.44
C LEU A 71 -10.30 -1.84 -5.45
N LEU A 72 -11.35 -2.07 -6.23
CA LEU A 72 -12.53 -1.23 -6.38
C LEU A 72 -13.76 -1.87 -5.72
N ASP A 73 -13.58 -2.47 -4.55
CA ASP A 73 -14.69 -2.96 -3.73
C ASP A 73 -15.54 -1.80 -3.18
N SER A 74 -16.51 -2.11 -2.31
CA SER A 74 -17.43 -1.10 -1.76
C SER A 74 -16.76 -0.02 -0.90
N ASP A 75 -15.59 -0.31 -0.32
CA ASP A 75 -14.83 0.63 0.50
C ASP A 75 -13.68 1.27 -0.29
N GLY A 76 -13.38 0.75 -1.49
CA GLY A 76 -12.25 1.12 -2.32
C GLY A 76 -10.91 0.86 -1.62
N THR A 77 -9.82 1.26 -2.27
CA THR A 77 -8.47 1.15 -1.69
C THR A 77 -7.76 2.50 -1.68
N ALA A 78 -6.65 2.60 -0.96
CA ALA A 78 -5.79 3.77 -1.01
C ALA A 78 -4.34 3.39 -1.29
N ILE A 79 -3.66 4.15 -2.15
CA ILE A 79 -2.21 4.06 -2.31
C ILE A 79 -1.58 4.97 -1.27
N VAL A 80 -0.67 4.43 -0.45
CA VAL A 80 0.02 5.16 0.62
C VAL A 80 1.54 5.13 0.40
N ILE A 81 2.14 6.31 0.50
CA ILE A 81 3.59 6.50 0.53
C ILE A 81 3.98 6.81 1.98
N HIS A 82 5.05 6.18 2.43
CA HIS A 82 5.54 6.28 3.79
C HIS A 82 6.83 7.10 3.87
N ALA A 83 7.19 7.53 5.09
CA ALA A 83 8.31 8.42 5.37
C ALA A 83 9.67 7.75 5.20
N GLU A 84 9.76 6.45 5.52
CA GLU A 84 11.00 5.68 5.51
C GLU A 84 10.95 4.58 4.45
N GLU A 85 12.13 4.07 4.11
CA GLU A 85 12.28 2.90 3.25
C GLU A 85 11.63 1.67 3.91
N ASP A 86 10.86 0.92 3.14
CA ASP A 86 10.34 -0.39 3.52
C ASP A 86 11.43 -1.46 3.24
N ASP A 87 11.90 -2.14 4.28
CA ASP A 87 12.94 -3.17 4.23
C ASP A 87 12.50 -4.51 3.60
N GLN A 88 11.22 -4.64 3.26
CA GLN A 88 10.59 -5.79 2.62
C GLN A 88 10.65 -7.10 3.43
N ILE A 89 10.89 -7.05 4.74
CA ILE A 89 10.98 -8.24 5.62
C ILE A 89 10.30 -8.02 6.97
N SER A 90 10.58 -6.89 7.64
CA SER A 90 10.17 -6.62 9.03
C SER A 90 8.65 -6.51 9.15
N GLN A 91 8.08 -7.14 10.19
CA GLN A 91 6.65 -7.06 10.44
C GLN A 91 6.30 -5.85 11.32
N PRO A 92 5.10 -5.24 11.16
CA PRO A 92 4.08 -5.55 10.15
C PRO A 92 4.19 -4.74 8.85
N ILE A 93 5.09 -3.76 8.78
CA ILE A 93 5.11 -2.74 7.70
C ILE A 93 6.52 -2.39 7.19
N GLY A 94 7.49 -3.28 7.40
CA GLY A 94 8.83 -3.15 6.83
C GLY A 94 9.66 -1.99 7.38
N GLY A 95 9.28 -1.46 8.55
CA GLY A 95 9.93 -0.27 9.10
C GLY A 95 9.61 1.03 8.34
N ALA A 96 8.65 1.03 7.40
CA ALA A 96 8.36 2.16 6.52
C ALA A 96 7.94 3.47 7.24
N GLY A 97 7.57 3.40 8.52
CA GLY A 97 7.28 4.59 9.31
C GLY A 97 5.94 5.27 8.96
N ALA A 98 5.87 6.58 9.17
CA ALA A 98 4.63 7.35 9.07
C ALA A 98 4.07 7.41 7.64
N ARG A 99 2.74 7.50 7.50
CA ARG A 99 2.05 7.73 6.23
C ARG A 99 2.18 9.22 5.87
N ILE A 100 2.75 9.54 4.71
CA ILE A 100 3.02 10.93 4.31
C ILE A 100 2.26 11.38 3.05
N VAL A 101 1.82 10.44 2.22
CA VAL A 101 0.94 10.69 1.07
C VAL A 101 -0.11 9.60 1.02
N CYS A 102 -1.34 9.96 0.68
CA CYS A 102 -2.46 9.04 0.48
C CYS A 102 -3.24 9.46 -0.76
N GLY A 103 -3.55 8.52 -1.63
CA GLY A 103 -4.42 8.70 -2.80
C GLY A 103 -5.48 7.63 -2.86
N VAL A 104 -6.75 8.03 -2.94
CA VAL A 104 -7.88 7.10 -3.04
C VAL A 104 -7.97 6.46 -4.42
N VAL A 105 -8.36 5.19 -4.45
CA VAL A 105 -8.64 4.39 -5.65
C VAL A 105 -10.06 3.87 -5.49
N THR A 106 -10.99 4.49 -6.21
CA THR A 106 -12.43 4.20 -6.14
C THR A 106 -13.04 4.34 -7.53
N THR A 107 -14.27 3.87 -7.70
CA THR A 107 -15.05 4.13 -8.90
C THR A 107 -15.50 5.59 -8.92
N GLY A 108 -15.44 6.23 -10.10
CA GLY A 108 -15.83 7.62 -10.30
C GLY A 108 -17.34 7.84 -10.34
#